data_AF-A0A812K6S4-F1
#
_entry.id   AF-A0A812K6S4-F1
#
_cell.length_a   1.000
_cell.length_b   1.000
_cell.length_c   1.000
_cell.angle_alpha   90.00
_cell.angle_beta   90.00
_cell.angle_gamma   90.00
#
_symmetry.space_group_name_H-M   'P 1'
#
loop_
_entity.id
_entity.type
_entity.pdbx_description
1 polymer ?
#
loop_
_entity_poly.entity_id
_entity_poly.type
_entity_poly.pdbx_seq_one_letter_code
_entity_poly.pdbx_strand_id
1 'polypeptide(L)'
;SKTLQGFEAVECLSLWYDADRGANHALHVDDLWLWGDRILGVSMQSASVFTFYDPVNEVAVRVPLPRRSAYLISGRVRVDWQHGLLAEDICGPRVAITFRELTEAVASSELGQLALERAKLVA
;
A
#
# COMPACT_ATOMS: atom_id res chain seq x y z
N SER A 1 1.38 17.76 3.35
CA SER A 1 2.70 17.35 2.83
C SER A 1 2.74 17.64 1.33
N LYS A 2 3.83 18.20 0.78
CA LYS A 2 3.98 18.39 -0.67
C LYS A 2 3.97 17.04 -1.44
N THR A 3 4.36 15.94 -0.78
CA THR A 3 4.49 14.62 -1.40
C THR A 3 3.16 14.05 -1.92
N LEU A 4 2.03 14.37 -1.28
CA LEU A 4 0.69 13.92 -1.69
C LEU A 4 0.00 14.90 -2.64
N GLN A 5 0.66 16.01 -3.02
CA GLN A 5 0.06 16.96 -3.96
C GLN A 5 -0.19 16.26 -5.30
N GLY A 6 -1.40 16.38 -5.82
CA GLY A 6 -1.81 15.70 -7.07
C GLY A 6 -1.88 14.18 -6.96
N PHE A 7 -2.03 13.61 -5.77
CA PHE A 7 -2.35 12.18 -5.61
C PHE A 7 -3.82 11.97 -5.95
N GLU A 8 -4.09 11.14 -6.96
CA GLU A 8 -5.45 10.76 -7.36
C GLU A 8 -5.64 9.25 -7.17
N ALA A 9 -6.31 8.88 -6.07
CA ALA A 9 -6.65 7.48 -5.82
C ALA A 9 -7.69 7.01 -6.83
N VAL A 10 -7.39 5.94 -7.57
CA VAL A 10 -8.35 5.25 -8.44
C VAL A 10 -8.96 4.03 -7.76
N GLU A 11 -8.26 3.48 -6.77
CA GLU A 11 -8.62 2.25 -6.09
C GLU A 11 -8.47 2.40 -4.57
N CYS A 12 -9.38 1.76 -3.84
CA CYS A 12 -9.34 1.59 -2.39
C CYS A 12 -9.53 0.10 -2.08
N LEU A 13 -8.53 -0.51 -1.43
CA LEU A 13 -8.57 -1.89 -0.98
C LEU A 13 -8.58 -1.93 0.55
N SER A 14 -9.57 -2.61 1.14
CA SER A 14 -9.62 -2.87 2.58
C SER A 14 -9.37 -4.35 2.86
N LEU A 15 -8.30 -4.64 3.58
CA LEU A 15 -7.93 -6.00 4.01
C LEU A 15 -8.10 -6.12 5.52
N TRP A 16 -8.81 -7.16 5.95
CA TRP A 16 -8.93 -7.53 7.36
C TRP A 16 -8.01 -8.73 7.66
N TYR A 17 -7.26 -8.63 8.75
CA TYR A 17 -6.28 -9.63 9.17
C TYR A 17 -6.75 -10.29 10.46
N ASP A 18 -6.72 -11.63 10.44
CA ASP A 18 -7.08 -12.52 11.54
C ASP A 18 -5.84 -13.31 12.00
N ALA A 19 -5.35 -12.98 13.20
CA ALA A 19 -4.16 -13.59 13.78
C ALA A 19 -4.33 -15.11 13.99
N ASP A 20 -5.53 -15.56 14.37
CA ASP A 20 -5.81 -16.97 14.68
C ASP A 20 -5.76 -17.84 13.42
N ARG A 21 -5.83 -17.22 12.23
CA ARG A 21 -5.76 -17.88 10.92
C ARG A 21 -4.39 -17.73 10.26
N GLY A 22 -3.39 -17.18 10.96
CA GLY A 22 -2.07 -16.92 10.40
C GLY A 22 -2.09 -15.89 9.26
N ALA A 23 -3.02 -14.93 9.33
CA ALA A 23 -3.10 -13.87 8.33
C ALA A 23 -1.75 -13.16 8.23
N ASN A 24 -1.38 -12.85 7.00
CA ASN A 24 -0.16 -12.13 6.66
C ASN A 24 -0.38 -11.41 5.32
N HIS A 25 0.57 -10.58 4.96
CA HIS A 25 0.69 -10.05 3.62
C HIS A 25 2.09 -10.36 3.14
N ALA A 26 2.22 -11.31 2.21
CA ALA A 26 3.51 -11.76 1.71
C ALA A 26 4.36 -10.59 1.20
N LEU A 27 5.67 -10.70 1.35
CA LEU A 27 6.62 -9.74 0.78
C LEU A 27 6.46 -9.72 -0.75
N HIS A 28 6.16 -8.56 -1.30
CA HIS A 28 5.89 -8.39 -2.73
C HIS A 28 6.15 -6.95 -3.17
N VAL A 29 6.15 -6.73 -4.48
CA VAL A 29 6.11 -5.41 -5.10
C VAL A 29 4.75 -5.31 -5.80
N ASP A 30 3.93 -4.31 -5.48
CA ASP A 30 2.68 -4.05 -6.21
C ASP A 30 2.97 -3.91 -7.72
N ASP A 31 2.04 -4.28 -8.60
CA ASP A 31 2.25 -4.24 -10.05
C ASP A 31 2.73 -2.87 -10.57
N LEU A 32 3.99 -2.80 -11.02
CA LEU A 32 4.64 -1.56 -11.48
C LEU A 32 4.09 -1.03 -12.80
N TRP A 33 3.43 -1.88 -13.59
CA TRP A 33 2.81 -1.46 -14.85
C TRP A 33 1.49 -0.71 -14.61
N LEU A 34 0.80 -1.01 -13.51
CA LEU A 34 -0.53 -0.49 -13.21
C LEU A 34 -0.51 0.62 -12.16
N TRP A 35 0.17 0.38 -11.03
CA TRP A 35 0.15 1.27 -9.87
C TRP A 35 1.33 2.22 -9.90
N GLY A 36 1.03 3.52 -9.75
CA GLY A 36 2.01 4.61 -9.77
C GLY A 36 3.02 4.57 -8.63
N ASP A 37 3.81 5.65 -8.53
CA ASP A 37 4.91 5.74 -7.56
C ASP A 37 4.40 5.77 -6.11
N ARG A 38 3.19 6.28 -5.86
CA ARG A 38 2.70 6.48 -4.50
C ARG A 38 1.65 5.44 -4.12
N ILE A 39 1.87 4.80 -2.99
CA ILE A 39 0.89 3.93 -2.32
C ILE A 39 0.62 4.48 -0.93
N LEU A 40 -0.61 4.89 -0.67
CA LEU A 40 -1.04 5.43 0.62
C LEU A 40 -1.77 4.34 1.41
N GLY A 41 -1.36 4.08 2.64
CA GLY A 41 -2.02 3.13 3.51
C GLY A 41 -2.47 3.74 4.83
N VAL A 42 -3.56 3.23 5.38
CA VAL A 42 -4.09 3.57 6.71
C VAL A 42 -4.21 2.28 7.52
N SER A 43 -3.66 2.29 8.74
CA SER A 43 -3.71 1.16 9.66
C SER A 43 -4.78 1.36 10.73
N MET A 44 -5.69 0.41 10.87
CA MET A 44 -6.84 0.48 11.77
C MET A 44 -6.90 -0.73 12.72
N GLN A 45 -7.70 -0.60 13.79
CA GLN A 45 -7.97 -1.60 14.83
C GLN A 45 -6.81 -2.01 15.75
N SER A 46 -5.67 -2.43 15.24
CA SER A 46 -4.48 -2.85 16.01
C SER A 46 -3.18 -2.36 15.37
N ALA A 47 -2.13 -2.24 16.18
CA ALA A 47 -0.79 -1.93 15.69
C ALA A 47 -0.15 -3.16 15.01
N SER A 48 0.83 -2.93 14.14
CA SER A 48 1.63 -3.97 13.49
C SER A 48 2.99 -3.40 13.08
N VAL A 49 3.76 -4.15 12.32
CA VAL A 49 5.05 -3.74 11.76
C VAL A 49 5.03 -3.98 10.26
N PHE A 50 5.35 -2.94 9.48
CA PHE A 50 5.52 -3.06 8.04
C PHE A 50 6.97 -3.41 7.73
N THR A 51 7.17 -4.53 7.04
CA THR A 51 8.51 -4.99 6.69
C THR A 51 8.78 -4.66 5.23
N PHE A 52 9.90 -3.96 5.00
CA PHE A 52 10.48 -3.71 3.70
C PHE A 52 11.76 -4.53 3.58
N TYR A 53 11.94 -5.23 2.47
CA TYR A 53 13.09 -6.09 2.20
C TYR A 53 13.75 -5.69 0.88
N ASP A 54 15.04 -5.37 0.95
CA ASP A 54 15.91 -5.16 -0.19
C ASP A 54 16.52 -6.51 -0.63
N PRO A 55 16.08 -7.10 -1.74
CA PRO A 55 16.60 -8.38 -2.18
C PRO A 55 18.04 -8.31 -2.74
N VAL A 56 18.54 -7.10 -3.07
CA VAL A 56 19.89 -6.92 -3.61
C VAL A 56 20.92 -6.86 -2.49
N ASN A 57 20.60 -6.13 -1.43
CA ASN A 57 21.50 -5.94 -0.28
C ASN A 57 21.21 -6.90 0.88
N GLU A 58 20.15 -7.71 0.78
CA GLU A 58 19.66 -8.61 1.83
C GLU A 58 19.35 -7.89 3.15
N VAL A 59 18.84 -6.65 3.05
CA VAL A 59 18.51 -5.79 4.20
C VAL A 59 17.02 -5.74 4.41
N ALA A 60 16.58 -5.94 5.66
CA ALA A 60 15.21 -5.70 6.08
C ALA A 60 15.11 -4.43 6.93
N VAL A 61 14.16 -3.56 6.58
CA VAL A 61 13.76 -2.39 7.37
C VAL A 61 12.35 -2.64 7.91
N ARG A 62 12.21 -2.51 9.22
CA ARG A 62 10.96 -2.75 9.94
C ARG A 62 10.39 -1.43 10.46
N VAL A 63 9.20 -1.05 9.99
CA VAL A 63 8.56 0.22 10.30
C VAL A 63 7.32 -0.02 11.16
N PRO A 64 7.26 0.48 12.40
CA PRO A 64 6.05 0.37 13.20
C PRO A 64 4.85 1.02 12.51
N LEU A 65 3.72 0.32 12.51
CA LEU A 65 2.42 0.83 12.08
C LEU A 65 1.49 0.93 13.28
N PRO A 66 1.51 2.05 14.03
CA PRO A 66 0.55 2.26 15.11
C PRO A 66 -0.88 2.24 14.61
N ARG A 67 -1.81 1.88 15.49
CA ARG A 67 -3.24 2.00 15.19
C ARG A 67 -3.62 3.45 14.89
N ARG A 68 -4.45 3.65 13.86
CA ARG A 68 -4.88 4.95 13.31
C ARG A 68 -3.70 5.78 12.79
N SER A 69 -2.68 5.13 12.25
CA SER A 69 -1.62 5.80 11.49
C SER A 69 -1.88 5.72 9.99
N ALA A 70 -1.25 6.63 9.26
CA ALA A 70 -1.13 6.56 7.81
C ALA A 70 0.34 6.46 7.41
N TYR A 71 0.62 5.81 6.29
CA TYR A 71 1.95 5.69 5.72
C TYR A 71 1.90 5.90 4.21
N LEU A 72 3.01 6.36 3.64
CA LEU A 72 3.19 6.54 2.21
C LEU A 72 4.44 5.77 1.77
N ILE A 73 4.29 4.91 0.77
CA ILE A 73 5.39 4.26 0.07
C ILE A 73 5.61 5.03 -1.23
N SER A 74 6.85 5.41 -1.54
CA SER A 74 7.21 6.13 -2.78
C SER A 74 8.70 6.02 -3.10
N GLY A 75 9.07 6.19 -4.37
CA GLY A 75 10.45 6.17 -4.83
C GLY A 75 11.06 4.77 -4.78
N ARG A 76 12.37 4.67 -4.55
CA ARG A 76 13.11 3.39 -4.64
C ARG A 76 12.53 2.26 -3.80
N VAL A 77 12.03 2.55 -2.60
CA VAL A 77 11.43 1.52 -1.73
C VAL A 77 10.11 0.98 -2.28
N ARG A 78 9.40 1.74 -3.12
CA ARG A 78 8.22 1.26 -3.85
C ARG A 78 8.68 0.24 -4.92
N VAL A 79 9.70 0.60 -5.68
CA VAL A 79 10.02 -0.07 -6.95
C VAL A 79 11.01 -1.22 -6.82
N ASP A 80 12.01 -1.06 -5.94
CA ASP A 80 13.15 -1.96 -5.81
C ASP A 80 12.97 -2.96 -4.66
N TRP A 81 12.15 -2.63 -3.65
CA TRP A 81 12.04 -3.37 -2.39
C TRP A 81 10.70 -4.07 -2.28
N GLN A 82 10.71 -5.27 -1.70
CA GLN A 82 9.48 -5.98 -1.38
C GLN A 82 8.91 -5.45 -0.05
N HIS A 83 7.60 -5.36 0.06
CA HIS A 83 6.91 -4.96 1.29
C HIS A 83 5.82 -5.95 1.69
N GLY A 84 5.57 -6.05 2.99
CA GLY A 84 4.60 -7.00 3.54
C GLY A 84 4.43 -6.91 5.05
N LEU A 85 3.46 -7.67 5.55
CA LEU A 85 3.15 -7.80 6.96
C LEU A 85 3.36 -9.26 7.34
N LEU A 86 4.32 -9.52 8.24
CA LEU A 86 4.62 -10.87 8.68
C LEU A 86 3.52 -11.35 9.65
N ALA A 87 3.25 -12.67 9.64
CA ALA A 87 2.23 -13.25 10.52
C ALA A 87 2.50 -12.97 12.01
N GLU A 88 3.78 -13.00 12.41
CA GLU A 88 4.21 -12.70 13.79
C GLU A 88 3.90 -11.26 14.23
N ASP A 89 3.74 -10.33 13.29
CA ASP A 89 3.46 -8.92 13.55
C ASP A 89 1.97 -8.59 13.56
N ILE A 90 1.11 -9.59 13.43
CA ILE A 90 -0.35 -9.45 13.52
C ILE A 90 -0.79 -10.08 14.84
N CYS A 91 -0.82 -9.25 15.89
CA CYS A 91 -1.13 -9.71 17.25
C CYS A 91 -2.60 -9.48 17.66
N GLY A 92 -3.46 -9.07 16.73
CA GLY A 92 -4.87 -8.81 16.99
C GLY A 92 -5.61 -8.35 15.73
N PRO A 93 -6.93 -8.10 15.81
CA PRO A 93 -7.74 -7.67 14.68
C PRO A 93 -7.16 -6.41 14.06
N ARG A 94 -6.86 -6.45 12.77
CA ARG A 94 -6.27 -5.33 12.03
C ARG A 94 -7.00 -5.14 10.71
N VAL A 95 -7.22 -3.88 10.33
CA VAL A 95 -7.64 -3.52 8.98
C VAL A 95 -6.56 -2.63 8.36
N ALA A 96 -6.09 -3.00 7.16
CA ALA A 96 -5.36 -2.10 6.27
C ALA A 96 -6.32 -1.53 5.24
N ILE A 97 -6.28 -0.23 5.04
CA ILE A 97 -6.93 0.42 3.90
C ILE A 97 -5.83 1.00 3.04
N THR A 98 -5.74 0.56 1.78
CA THR A 98 -4.69 0.96 0.84
C THR A 98 -5.33 1.68 -0.33
N PHE A 99 -4.76 2.82 -0.69
CA PHE A 99 -5.14 3.64 -1.83
C PHE A 99 -4.00 3.66 -2.84
N ARG A 100 -4.35 3.48 -4.12
CA ARG A 100 -3.41 3.44 -5.23
C ARG A 100 -3.82 4.39 -6.33
N GLU A 101 -2.82 5.03 -6.94
CA GLU A 101 -2.96 5.81 -8.16
C GLU A 101 -2.49 4.98 -9.36
N LEU A 102 -2.95 5.34 -10.56
CA LEU A 102 -2.47 4.73 -11.80
C LEU A 102 -1.07 5.26 -12.15
N THR A 103 -0.30 4.47 -12.91
CA THR A 103 0.84 5.01 -13.66
C THR A 103 0.37 6.04 -14.68
N GLU A 104 1.23 6.98 -15.08
CA GLU A 104 0.91 7.98 -16.10
C GLU A 104 0.48 7.34 -17.44
N ALA A 105 1.13 6.25 -17.83
CA ALA A 105 0.83 5.52 -19.05
C ALA A 105 -0.59 4.92 -19.03
N VAL A 106 -1.02 4.36 -17.90
CA VAL A 106 -2.39 3.82 -17.78
C VAL A 106 -3.39 4.96 -17.58
N ALA A 107 -3.07 5.95 -16.75
CA ALA A 107 -3.93 7.10 -16.49
C ALA A 107 -4.29 7.87 -17.76
N SER A 108 -3.36 8.02 -18.70
CA SER A 108 -3.59 8.72 -19.98
C SER A 108 -4.37 7.92 -21.03
N SER A 109 -4.61 6.63 -20.79
CA SER A 109 -5.45 5.82 -21.67
C SER A 109 -6.95 6.11 -21.49
N GLU A 110 -7.76 5.78 -22.48
CA GLU A 110 -9.23 5.93 -22.41
C GLU A 110 -9.82 5.20 -21.20
N LEU A 111 -9.38 3.95 -20.96
CA LEU A 111 -9.83 3.16 -19.81
C LEU A 111 -9.35 3.76 -18.48
N GLY A 112 -8.14 4.30 -18.42
CA GLY A 112 -7.60 4.94 -17.22
C GLY A 112 -8.37 6.22 -16.86
N GLN A 113 -8.66 7.08 -17.84
CA GLN A 113 -9.48 8.27 -17.64
C GLN A 113 -10.89 7.89 -17.14
N LEU A 114 -11.52 6.88 -17.76
CA LEU A 114 -12.82 6.39 -17.31
C LEU A 114 -12.78 5.86 -15.87
N ALA A 115 -11.72 5.15 -15.47
CA ALA A 115 -11.55 4.68 -14.11
C ALA A 115 -11.40 5.83 -13.10
N LEU A 116 -10.61 6.85 -13.45
CA LEU A 116 -10.42 8.05 -12.62
C LEU A 116 -11.71 8.86 -12.47
N GLU A 117 -12.48 9.03 -13.55
CA GLU A 117 -13.79 9.69 -13.51
C GLU A 117 -14.75 8.95 -12.57
N ARG A 118 -14.81 7.62 -12.69
CA ARG A 118 -15.67 6.80 -11.82
C ARG A 118 -15.24 6.84 -10.36
N ALA A 119 -13.94 6.82 -10.08
CA ALA A 119 -13.43 6.92 -8.71
C ALA A 119 -13.86 8.23 -8.03
N LYS A 120 -13.95 9.34 -8.79
CA LYS A 120 -14.41 10.65 -8.28
C LYS A 120 -15.91 10.71 -7.97
N LEU A 121 -16.73 9.84 -8.57
CA LEU A 121 -18.19 9.82 -8.35
C LEU A 121 -18.61 9.09 -7.06
N VAL A 122 -17.70 8.30 -6.47
CA VAL A 122 -17.95 7.50 -5.25
C VAL A 122 -17.32 8.15 -4.01
N ALA A 123 -16.61 9.28 -4.20
CA ALA A 123 -15.94 10.04 -3.14
C ALA A 123 -16.87 11.07 -2.47
#